data_AF-A0A0T6Z987-F1
#
_entry.id   AF-A0A0T6Z987-F1
#
_cell.length_a   1.000
_cell.length_b   1.000
_cell.length_c   1.000
_cell.angle_alpha   90.00
_cell.angle_beta   90.00
_cell.angle_gamma   90.00
#
_symmetry.space_group_name_H-M   'P 1'
#
loop_
_entity.id
_entity.type
_entity.pdbx_description
1 polymer ?
#
loop_
_entity_poly.entity_id
_entity_poly.type
_entity_poly.pdbx_seq_one_letter_code
_entity_poly.pdbx_strand_id
1 'polypeptide(L)'
;MIRAIEPKWGIEAMQARRGVRKDKLLCSGPGRLGQALAINRAQDGLPLWQEPFHLHLPAQRPPISSGIRVGVTKAVEHPWRFGLANSPFVSRKF
;
A
#
# COMPACT_ATOMS: atom_id res chain seq x y z
N MET A 1 0.88 -1.09 9.27
CA MET A 1 1.78 -0.97 8.10
C MET A 1 0.96 -0.98 6.82
N ILE A 2 1.15 0.01 5.94
CA ILE A 2 0.55 0.03 4.60
C ILE A 2 1.28 -0.98 3.71
N ARG A 3 0.53 -1.88 3.06
CA ARG A 3 1.11 -2.99 2.29
C ARG A 3 0.99 -2.83 0.78
N ALA A 4 -0.07 -2.20 0.33
CA ALA A 4 -0.33 -1.92 -1.08
C ALA A 4 -1.37 -0.81 -1.20
N ILE A 5 -1.38 -0.11 -2.33
CA ILE A 5 -2.45 0.82 -2.73
C ILE A 5 -2.80 0.59 -4.20
N GLU A 6 -4.00 1.02 -4.59
CA GLU A 6 -4.34 1.27 -5.99
C GLU A 6 -3.85 2.68 -6.37
N PRO A 7 -2.95 2.82 -7.36
CA PRO A 7 -2.59 4.13 -7.90
C PRO A 7 -3.79 4.78 -8.58
N LYS A 8 -4.10 6.03 -8.21
CA LYS A 8 -5.16 6.84 -8.85
C LYS A 8 -4.65 8.14 -9.47
N TRP A 9 -3.55 8.68 -8.95
CA TRP A 9 -2.95 9.94 -9.39
C TRP A 9 -1.43 9.82 -9.46
N GLY A 10 -0.78 10.68 -10.24
CA GLY A 10 0.68 10.70 -10.37
C GLY A 10 1.28 9.42 -10.95
N ILE A 11 0.49 8.67 -11.74
CA ILE A 11 0.86 7.34 -12.25
C ILE A 11 2.14 7.41 -13.10
N GLU A 12 2.29 8.40 -13.96
CA GLU A 12 3.48 8.58 -14.79
C GLU A 12 4.74 8.77 -13.96
N ALA A 13 4.68 9.57 -12.89
CA ALA A 13 5.80 9.75 -11.97
C ALA A 13 6.14 8.46 -11.22
N MET A 14 5.12 7.68 -10.82
CA MET A 14 5.33 6.35 -10.24
C MET A 14 5.97 5.40 -11.23
N GLN A 15 5.51 5.36 -12.49
CA GLN A 15 6.06 4.53 -13.55
C GLN A 15 7.52 4.89 -13.83
N ALA A 16 7.85 6.18 -13.89
CA ALA A 16 9.22 6.67 -14.05
C ALA A 16 10.13 6.22 -12.90
N ARG A 17 9.69 6.37 -11.64
CA ARG A 17 10.46 5.91 -10.47
C ARG A 17 10.62 4.39 -10.40
N ARG A 18 9.61 3.64 -10.87
CA ARG A 18 9.56 2.18 -10.77
C ARG A 18 10.16 1.47 -11.98
N GLY A 19 10.31 2.14 -13.13
CA GLY A 19 10.73 1.53 -14.39
C GLY A 19 9.74 0.50 -14.94
N VAL A 20 8.46 0.54 -14.52
CA VAL A 20 7.42 -0.38 -14.99
C VAL A 20 6.17 0.38 -15.39
N ARG A 21 5.51 -0.04 -16.47
CA ARG A 21 4.27 0.60 -16.97
C ARG A 21 2.98 -0.06 -16.47
N LYS A 22 3.07 -1.25 -15.89
CA LYS A 22 1.87 -1.99 -15.44
C LYS A 22 1.42 -1.45 -14.08
N ASP A 23 0.30 -0.76 -14.05
CA ASP A 23 -0.22 -0.09 -12.83
C ASP A 23 -0.38 -1.03 -11.63
N LYS A 24 -0.83 -2.27 -11.86
CA LYS A 24 -0.94 -3.31 -10.83
C LYS A 24 0.40 -3.64 -10.14
N LEU A 25 1.53 -3.33 -10.78
CA LEU A 25 2.87 -3.57 -10.24
C LEU A 25 3.48 -2.34 -9.55
N LEU A 26 2.88 -1.15 -9.68
CA LEU A 26 3.40 0.09 -9.12
C LEU A 26 3.34 0.10 -7.59
N CYS A 27 2.28 -0.42 -6.99
CA CYS A 27 2.07 -0.29 -5.56
C CYS A 27 1.64 -1.60 -4.87
N SER A 28 1.92 -2.77 -5.47
CA SER A 28 1.46 -4.08 -4.94
C SER A 28 2.28 -4.66 -3.79
N GLY A 29 3.17 -3.89 -3.16
CA GLY A 29 3.95 -4.32 -2.01
C GLY A 29 4.57 -3.15 -1.24
N PRO A 30 5.02 -3.35 0.01
CA PRO A 30 5.51 -2.25 0.85
C PRO A 30 6.68 -1.48 0.22
N GLY A 31 7.74 -2.18 -0.21
CA GLY A 31 8.89 -1.54 -0.86
C GLY A 31 8.54 -0.94 -2.24
N ARG A 32 7.65 -1.60 -2.98
CA ARG A 32 7.13 -1.13 -4.27
C ARG A 32 6.40 0.20 -4.14
N LEU A 33 5.52 0.29 -3.14
CA LEU A 33 4.78 1.49 -2.79
C LEU A 33 5.72 2.61 -2.34
N GLY A 34 6.70 2.31 -1.48
CA GLY A 34 7.67 3.30 -1.03
C GLY A 34 8.42 3.94 -2.19
N GLN A 35 8.94 3.12 -3.12
CA GLN A 35 9.62 3.61 -4.33
C GLN A 35 8.68 4.41 -5.25
N ALA A 36 7.45 3.94 -5.48
CA ALA A 36 6.48 4.62 -6.34
C ALA A 36 6.11 6.01 -5.80
N LEU A 37 5.90 6.13 -4.49
CA LEU A 37 5.55 7.37 -3.81
C LEU A 37 6.76 8.25 -3.43
N ALA A 38 7.98 7.81 -3.73
CA ALA A 38 9.23 8.44 -3.27
C ALA A 38 9.34 8.60 -1.74
N ILE A 39 8.76 7.66 -0.99
CA ILE A 39 8.91 7.60 0.47
C ILE A 39 10.28 7.03 0.81
N ASN A 40 11.05 7.79 1.59
CA ASN A 40 12.35 7.46 2.10
C ASN A 40 12.48 7.88 3.58
N ARG A 41 13.69 7.81 4.14
CA ARG A 41 13.92 8.11 5.57
C ARG A 41 13.62 9.56 5.95
N ALA A 42 13.58 10.49 5.01
CA ALA A 42 13.26 11.89 5.28
C ALA A 42 11.82 12.09 5.76
N GLN A 43 10.93 11.11 5.53
CA GLN A 43 9.56 11.14 6.02
C GLN A 43 9.37 10.46 7.39
N ASP A 44 10.43 9.89 7.96
CA ASP A 44 10.34 9.22 9.26
C ASP A 44 10.02 10.23 10.38
N GLY A 45 9.07 9.88 11.25
CA GLY A 45 8.59 10.76 12.32
C GLY A 45 7.63 11.88 11.91
N LEU A 46 7.38 12.09 10.61
CA LEU A 46 6.43 13.11 10.16
C LEU A 46 4.97 12.75 10.47
N PRO A 47 4.14 13.73 10.84
CA PRO A 47 2.72 13.50 11.09
C PRO A 47 1.97 13.22 9.78
N LEU A 48 1.11 12.18 9.77
CA LEU A 48 0.32 11.81 8.58
C LEU A 48 -0.88 12.73 8.29
N TRP A 49 -1.19 13.66 9.19
CA TRP A 49 -2.33 14.59 9.10
C TRP A 49 -1.92 16.01 8.69
N GLN A 50 -0.68 16.20 8.22
CA GLN A 50 -0.17 17.47 7.73
C GLN A 50 0.66 17.24 6.46
N GLU A 51 0.97 18.32 5.75
CA GLU A 51 1.88 18.28 4.62
C GLU A 51 3.20 17.56 4.97
N PRO A 52 3.75 16.73 4.07
CA PRO A 52 3.31 16.51 2.68
C PRO A 52 2.21 15.42 2.53
N PHE A 53 1.59 14.98 3.63
CA PHE A 53 0.64 13.87 3.63
C PHE A 53 -0.81 14.33 3.70
N HIS A 54 -1.65 13.62 2.95
CA HIS A 54 -3.09 13.78 2.95
C HIS A 54 -3.74 12.42 3.17
N LEU A 55 -4.54 12.31 4.23
CA LEU A 55 -5.29 11.10 4.56
C LEU A 55 -6.79 11.39 4.53
N HIS A 56 -7.47 10.82 3.53
CA HIS A 56 -8.91 10.91 3.41
C HIS A 56 -9.56 9.57 3.77
N LEU A 57 -10.49 9.62 4.72
CA LEU A 57 -11.28 8.44 5.08
C LEU A 57 -12.42 8.24 4.08
N PRO A 58 -12.76 6.99 3.74
CA PRO A 58 -13.91 6.72 2.88
C PRO A 58 -15.21 7.11 3.61
N ALA A 59 -16.20 7.62 2.86
CA ALA A 59 -17.50 7.97 3.42
C ALA A 59 -18.28 6.77 3.97
N GLN A 60 -18.00 5.57 3.45
CA GLN A 60 -18.62 4.32 3.88
C GLN A 60 -17.53 3.25 4.09
N ARG A 61 -17.82 2.28 4.96
CA ARG A 61 -16.90 1.16 5.19
C ARG A 61 -16.83 0.26 3.93
N PRO A 62 -15.65 0.07 3.32
CA PRO A 62 -15.52 -0.82 2.17
C PRO A 62 -15.55 -2.30 2.59
N PRO A 63 -15.77 -3.24 1.66
CA PRO A 63 -15.68 -4.66 1.95
C PRO A 63 -14.22 -5.04 2.27
N ILE A 64 -14.00 -5.54 3.48
CA ILE A 64 -12.65 -5.90 3.98
C ILE A 64 -12.50 -7.42 4.01
N SER A 65 -11.35 -7.91 3.53
CA SER A 65 -10.87 -9.26 3.78
C SER A 65 -9.71 -9.24 4.78
N SER A 66 -9.62 -10.29 5.59
CA SER A 66 -8.53 -10.52 6.54
C SER A 66 -7.83 -11.84 6.26
N GLY A 67 -6.52 -11.90 6.50
CA GLY A 67 -5.75 -13.13 6.37
C GLY A 67 -4.44 -13.08 7.13
N ILE A 68 -3.65 -14.15 7.04
CA ILE A 68 -2.35 -14.23 7.70
C ILE A 68 -1.36 -13.22 7.11
N ARG A 69 -0.45 -12.71 7.92
CA ARG A 69 0.60 -11.80 7.45
C ARG A 69 1.62 -12.56 6.59
N VAL A 70 2.17 -11.87 5.60
CA VAL A 70 3.16 -12.41 4.67
C VAL A 70 4.56 -11.96 5.10
N GLY A 71 5.50 -12.91 5.19
CA GLY A 71 6.91 -12.64 5.51
C GLY A 71 7.20 -12.48 7.00
N VAL A 72 6.42 -13.12 7.87
CA VAL A 72 6.64 -13.15 9.32
C VAL A 72 6.82 -14.59 9.79
N THR A 73 7.65 -14.79 10.81
CA THR A 73 7.91 -16.11 11.43
C THR A 73 7.26 -16.27 12.80
N LYS A 74 6.71 -15.19 13.37
CA LYS A 74 6.02 -15.16 14.66
C LYS A 74 4.57 -14.71 14.48
N ALA A 75 3.66 -15.25 15.29
CA ALA A 75 2.23 -14.91 15.24
C ALA A 75 1.69 -15.06 13.80
N VAL A 76 1.95 -16.22 13.21
CA VAL A 76 1.66 -16.54 11.80
C VAL A 76 0.20 -16.93 11.60
N GLU A 77 -0.41 -17.47 12.64
CA GLU A 77 -1.79 -17.90 12.76
C GLU A 77 -2.78 -16.74 12.88
N HIS A 78 -2.32 -15.56 13.32
CA HIS A 78 -3.19 -14.42 13.54
C HIS A 78 -3.54 -13.69 12.22
N PRO A 79 -4.82 -13.41 11.95
CA PRO A 79 -5.28 -12.78 10.71
C PRO A 79 -5.10 -11.25 10.72
N TRP A 80 -3.91 -10.77 11.09
CA TRP A 80 -3.60 -9.33 11.21
C TRP A 80 -3.15 -8.69 9.89
N ARG A 81 -3.64 -9.20 8.76
CA ARG A 81 -3.46 -8.57 7.44
C ARG A 81 -4.85 -8.24 6.90
N PHE A 82 -5.11 -6.97 6.66
CA PHE A 82 -6.39 -6.46 6.17
C PHE A 82 -6.23 -5.80 4.81
N GLY A 83 -7.28 -5.83 3.99
CA GLY A 83 -7.35 -5.08 2.74
C GLY A 83 -8.70 -5.21 2.04
N LEU A 84 -8.85 -4.47 0.95
CA LEU A 84 -10.09 -4.46 0.16
C LEU A 84 -10.34 -5.84 -0.46
N ALA A 85 -11.56 -6.37 -0.26
CA ALA A 85 -11.97 -7.64 -0.84
C ALA A 85 -11.83 -7.62 -2.37
N ASN A 86 -11.32 -8.72 -2.94
CA ASN A 86 -11.12 -8.90 -4.39
C ASN A 86 -10.24 -7.85 -5.09
N SER A 87 -9.48 -7.05 -4.35
CA SER A 87 -8.58 -6.05 -4.95
C SER A 87 -7.51 -6.71 -5.84
N PRO A 88 -7.34 -6.28 -7.11
CA PRO A 88 -6.27 -6.78 -7.97
C PRO A 88 -4.91 -6.14 -7.68
N PHE A 89 -4.83 -5.22 -6.71
CA PHE A 89 -3.64 -4.43 -6.40
C PHE A 89 -2.83 -4.99 -5.22
N VAL A 90 -3.23 -6.12 -4.64
CA VAL A 90 -2.44 -6.81 -3.61
C VAL A 90 -1.55 -7.90 -4.23
N SER A 91 -0.32 -8.04 -3.73
CA SER A 91 0.61 -9.09 -4.17
C SER A 91 0.21 -10.50 -3.77
N ARG A 92 -0.49 -10.64 -2.64
CA ARG A 92 -1.09 -11.91 -2.19
C ARG A 92 -2.53 -11.66 -1.79
N LYS A 93 -3.43 -12.52 -2.26
CA LYS A 93 -4.84 -12.54 -1.84
C LYS A 93 -4.94 -12.81 -0.34
N PHE A 94 -6.05 -12.40 0.25
CA PHE A 94 -6.35 -12.57 1.68
C PHE A 94 -6.84 -13.98 1.94
#